data_AF-A0A232M5V4-F1
#
_entry.id   AF-A0A232M5V4-F1
#
_cell.length_a   1.000
_cell.length_b   1.000
_cell.length_c   1.000
_cell.angle_alpha   90.00
_cell.angle_beta   90.00
_cell.angle_gamma   90.00
#
_symmetry.space_group_name_H-M   'P 1'
#
loop_
_entity.id
_entity.type
_entity.pdbx_description
1 polymer ?
#
loop_
_entity_poly.entity_id
_entity_poly.type
_entity_poly.pdbx_seq_one_letter_code
_entity_poly.pdbx_strand_id
1 'polypeptide(L)'
;MALATPPNDRKRVKVYELRENDWFDRGTGFCMGQVIDVRSAFRHRLSASGRAQTATNVREPPRRRTASFLPCLDEPRIYVESEDQPERTLLETRIGKEESYQKQQG
;
A
#
# COMPACT_ATOMS: atom_id res chain seq x y z
N MET A 1 14.35 -36.74 3.60
CA MET A 1 12.91 -36.41 3.59
C MET A 1 12.79 -34.95 3.19
N ALA A 2 12.32 -34.65 1.98
CA ALA A 2 12.03 -33.27 1.57
C ALA A 2 10.53 -33.05 1.81
N LEU A 3 10.19 -32.26 2.83
CA LEU A 3 8.80 -31.83 3.06
C LEU A 3 8.42 -30.95 1.87
N ALA A 4 7.45 -31.40 1.08
CA ALA A 4 6.90 -30.61 -0.01
C ALA A 4 6.42 -29.28 0.55
N THR A 5 7.09 -28.20 0.18
CA THR A 5 6.60 -26.84 0.42
C THR A 5 5.21 -26.74 -0.22
N PRO A 6 4.16 -26.33 0.50
CA PRO A 6 2.88 -26.06 -0.13
C PRO A 6 3.10 -25.05 -1.28
N PRO A 7 2.35 -25.14 -2.40
CA PRO A 7 2.50 -24.21 -3.51
C PRO A 7 2.14 -22.82 -3.00
N ASN A 8 3.16 -22.07 -2.60
CA ASN A 8 2.99 -20.73 -2.12
C ASN A 8 3.02 -19.85 -3.37
N ASP A 9 1.84 -19.43 -3.86
CA ASP A 9 1.71 -18.53 -5.02
C ASP A 9 2.34 -17.15 -4.78
N ARG A 10 2.96 -16.94 -3.61
CA ARG A 10 3.75 -15.76 -3.28
C ARG A 10 4.96 -15.69 -4.19
N LYS A 11 5.04 -14.59 -4.94
CA LYS A 11 6.16 -14.30 -5.83
C LYS A 11 7.41 -14.01 -5.01
N ARG A 12 8.33 -14.98 -4.94
CA ARG A 12 9.64 -14.83 -4.31
C ARG A 12 10.54 -13.94 -5.16
N VAL A 13 11.18 -12.95 -4.55
CA VAL A 13 12.01 -11.91 -5.21
C VAL A 13 13.28 -11.62 -4.41
N LYS A 14 14.31 -11.09 -5.07
CA LYS A 14 15.47 -10.46 -4.41
C LYS A 14 15.37 -8.95 -4.52
N VAL A 15 15.67 -8.25 -3.44
CA VAL A 15 15.62 -6.78 -3.39
C VAL A 15 17.04 -6.24 -3.41
N TYR A 16 17.32 -5.35 -4.35
CA TYR A 16 18.61 -4.69 -4.46
C TYR A 16 18.46 -3.18 -4.28
N GLU A 17 19.50 -2.56 -3.74
CA GLU A 17 19.63 -1.11 -3.62
C GLU A 17 20.91 -0.68 -4.34
N LEU A 18 20.80 0.33 -5.21
CA LEU A 18 21.97 0.89 -5.86
C LEU A 18 22.70 1.83 -4.89
N ARG A 19 23.93 1.49 -4.50
CA ARG A 19 24.79 2.29 -3.62
C ARG A 19 26.15 2.46 -4.26
N GLU A 20 26.63 3.69 -4.40
CA GLU A 20 27.97 3.95 -4.94
C GLU A 20 28.25 3.22 -6.28
N ASN A 21 27.22 3.14 -7.14
CA ASN A 21 27.26 2.43 -8.43
C ASN A 21 27.43 0.90 -8.33
N ASP A 22 27.19 0.32 -7.15
CA ASP A 22 27.15 -1.13 -6.92
C ASP A 22 25.77 -1.58 -6.44
N TRP A 23 25.41 -2.82 -6.76
CA TRP A 23 24.12 -3.41 -6.41
C TRP A 23 24.22 -4.14 -5.06
N PHE A 24 23.74 -3.48 -4.02
CA PHE A 24 23.71 -4.05 -2.68
C PHE A 24 22.48 -4.95 -2.47
N ASP A 25 22.71 -6.22 -2.12
CA ASP A 25 21.63 -7.18 -1.80
C ASP A 25 21.01 -6.88 -0.44
N ARG A 26 19.72 -6.52 -0.42
CA ARG A 26 18.97 -6.28 0.82
C ARG A 26 18.39 -7.58 1.41
N GLY A 27 18.24 -8.61 0.59
CA GLY A 27 17.71 -9.92 0.96
C GLY A 27 16.74 -10.52 -0.05
N THR A 28 16.31 -11.76 0.26
CA THR A 28 15.25 -12.48 -0.45
C THR A 28 13.95 -12.41 0.33
N GLY A 29 12.83 -12.27 -0.38
CA GLY A 29 11.52 -12.10 0.24
C GLY A 29 10.36 -12.40 -0.69
N PHE A 30 9.14 -12.12 -0.23
CA PHE A 30 7.91 -12.38 -0.96
C PHE A 30 7.19 -11.06 -1.32
N CYS A 31 6.97 -10.84 -2.61
CA CYS A 31 6.37 -9.63 -3.16
C CYS A 31 4.84 -9.66 -3.09
N MET A 32 4.26 -8.52 -2.71
CA MET A 32 2.81 -8.29 -2.60
C MET A 32 2.47 -6.89 -3.14
N GLY A 33 1.33 -6.78 -3.82
CA GLY A 33 0.75 -5.51 -4.25
C GLY A 33 -0.47 -5.16 -3.41
N GLN A 34 -0.57 -3.91 -2.96
CA GLN A 34 -1.74 -3.41 -2.22
C GLN A 34 -2.20 -2.06 -2.79
N VAL A 35 -3.51 -1.84 -2.83
CA VAL A 35 -4.10 -0.55 -3.14
C VAL A 35 -4.71 0.01 -1.85
N ILE A 36 -4.12 1.09 -1.32
CA ILE A 36 -4.60 1.70 -0.08
C ILE A 36 -5.65 2.76 -0.40
N ASP A 37 -6.87 2.59 0.11
CA ASP A 37 -7.90 3.64 0.07
C ASP A 37 -7.63 4.69 1.15
N VAL A 38 -6.91 5.76 0.78
CA VAL A 38 -6.65 6.89 1.69
C VAL A 38 -7.89 7.76 1.92
N ARG A 39 -8.99 7.62 1.15
CA ARG A 39 -10.25 8.32 1.44
C ARG A 39 -10.87 7.80 2.73
N SER A 40 -10.78 6.50 2.97
CA SER A 40 -11.28 5.88 4.20
C SER A 40 -10.53 6.40 5.42
N ALA A 41 -9.20 6.55 5.32
CA ALA A 41 -8.37 7.16 6.37
C ALA A 41 -8.76 8.63 6.66
N PHE A 42 -9.11 9.40 5.63
CA PHE A 42 -9.53 10.80 5.78
C PHE A 42 -10.93 10.94 6.41
N ARG A 43 -11.86 10.03 6.06
CA ARG A 43 -13.21 9.98 6.65
C ARG A 43 -13.19 9.62 8.15
N HIS A 44 -12.33 8.70 8.56
CA HIS A 44 -12.20 8.32 9.97
C HIS A 44 -11.68 9.47 10.85
N ARG A 45 -10.74 10.28 10.35
CA ARG A 45 -10.20 11.42 11.11
C ARG A 45 -11.25 12.51 11.34
N LEU A 46 -12.13 12.76 10.38
CA LEU A 46 -13.23 13.72 10.51
C LEU A 46 -14.33 13.25 11.48
N SER A 47 -14.56 11.93 11.60
CA SER A 47 -15.52 11.40 12.57
C SER A 47 -15.03 11.49 14.02
N ALA A 48 -13.71 11.50 14.26
CA ALA A 48 -13.13 11.49 15.60
C ALA A 48 -13.07 12.88 16.27
N SER A 49 -13.29 13.98 15.53
CA SER A 49 -13.41 15.34 16.12
C SER A 49 -14.86 15.77 16.40
N GLY A 50 -15.85 14.94 16.04
CA GLY A 50 -17.28 15.28 16.14
C GLY A 50 -17.92 14.91 17.47
N ARG A 51 -17.47 15.50 18.59
CA ARG A 51 -18.27 15.53 19.82
C ARG A 51 -19.20 16.75 19.76
N ALA A 52 -20.26 16.68 18.96
CA ALA A 52 -21.33 17.67 18.97
C ALA A 52 -22.48 17.18 19.85
N GLN A 53 -22.49 17.64 21.11
CA GLN A 53 -23.70 17.66 21.90
C GLN A 53 -24.58 18.82 21.39
N THR A 54 -25.75 18.48 20.86
CA THR A 54 -27.08 19.06 21.14
C THR A 54 -27.92 19.05 19.86
N ALA A 55 -29.03 18.32 19.96
CA ALA A 55 -30.00 18.15 18.90
C ALA A 55 -30.93 19.36 18.84
N THR A 56 -30.94 20.06 17.70
CA THR A 56 -32.08 20.90 17.29
C THR A 56 -32.46 20.52 15.86
N ASN A 57 -33.68 19.98 15.73
CA ASN A 57 -34.33 19.62 14.48
C ASN A 57 -34.39 20.81 13.51
N VAL A 58 -33.52 20.83 12.50
CA VAL A 58 -33.76 21.57 11.26
C VAL A 58 -33.46 20.60 10.12
N ARG A 59 -34.51 20.28 9.36
CA ARG A 59 -34.50 19.38 8.22
C ARG A 59 -33.70 20.02 7.07
N GLU A 60 -32.39 19.82 7.04
CA GLU A 60 -31.53 20.19 5.91
C GLU A 60 -31.84 19.32 4.67
N PRO A 61 -31.80 19.89 3.45
CA PRO A 61 -31.97 19.12 2.22
C PRO A 61 -30.78 18.16 2.01
N PRO A 62 -30.94 17.07 1.25
CA PRO A 62 -29.86 16.12 1.03
C PRO A 62 -28.78 16.81 0.19
N ARG A 63 -27.70 17.24 0.85
CA ARG A 63 -26.52 17.77 0.17
C ARG A 63 -26.01 16.70 -0.79
N ARG A 64 -26.18 16.96 -2.09
CA ARG A 64 -25.71 16.11 -3.19
C ARG A 64 -24.27 15.69 -2.93
N ARG A 65 -24.02 14.38 -2.96
CA ARG A 65 -22.71 13.75 -2.86
C ARG A 65 -21.74 14.35 -3.89
N THR A 66 -20.93 15.32 -3.48
CA THR A 66 -19.81 15.87 -4.29
C THR A 66 -18.56 14.98 -4.22
N ALA A 67 -18.62 13.86 -3.49
CA ALA A 67 -17.49 12.96 -3.29
C ALA A 67 -17.06 12.15 -4.53
N SER A 68 -17.74 12.29 -5.67
CA SER A 68 -17.46 11.55 -6.90
C SER A 68 -16.38 12.18 -7.79
N PHE A 69 -15.95 13.42 -7.52
CA PHE A 69 -14.96 14.15 -8.34
C PHE A 69 -13.56 14.23 -7.72
N LEU A 70 -13.35 13.64 -6.54
CA LEU A 70 -11.98 13.48 -6.04
C LEU A 70 -11.31 12.41 -6.92
N PRO A 71 -10.04 12.60 -7.34
CA PRO A 71 -9.29 11.53 -8.01
C PRO A 71 -9.32 10.27 -7.15
N CYS A 72 -9.22 9.08 -7.76
CA CYS A 72 -9.02 7.84 -7.01
C CYS A 72 -7.74 8.02 -6.19
N LEU A 73 -7.88 8.33 -4.91
CA LEU A 73 -6.74 8.48 -4.00
C LEU A 73 -6.17 7.10 -3.61
N ASP A 74 -6.61 6.06 -4.30
CA ASP A 74 -6.09 4.71 -4.25
C ASP A 74 -4.58 4.78 -4.46
N GLU A 75 -3.82 4.51 -3.41
CA GLU A 75 -2.38 4.58 -3.41
C GLU A 75 -1.81 3.16 -3.63
N PRO A 76 -1.44 2.80 -4.87
CA PRO A 76 -0.85 1.50 -5.15
C PRO A 76 0.55 1.43 -4.53
N ARG A 77 0.86 0.28 -3.94
CA ARG A 77 2.11 0.02 -3.27
C ARG A 77 2.62 -1.38 -3.51
N ILE A 78 3.95 -1.51 -3.49
CA ILE A 78 4.66 -2.77 -3.52
C ILE A 78 5.32 -2.97 -2.16
N TYR A 79 5.11 -4.16 -1.62
CA TYR A 79 5.71 -4.62 -0.38
C TYR A 79 6.50 -5.90 -0.62
N VAL A 80 7.66 -6.02 0.02
CA VAL A 80 8.43 -7.27 0.06
C VAL A 80 8.76 -7.59 1.51
N GLU A 81 8.16 -8.66 2.02
CA GLU A 81 8.47 -9.22 3.34
C GLU A 81 9.69 -10.13 3.24
N SER A 82 10.60 -10.09 4.21
CA SER A 82 11.78 -10.96 4.24
C SER A 82 11.39 -12.43 4.45
N GLU A 83 12.06 -13.32 3.74
CA GLU A 83 11.89 -14.77 3.88
C GLU A 83 12.36 -15.29 5.25
N ASP A 84 13.50 -14.81 5.74
CA ASP A 84 14.11 -15.27 6.98
C ASP A 84 13.58 -14.57 8.24
N GLN A 85 13.10 -13.33 8.10
CA GLN A 85 12.64 -12.49 9.20
C GLN A 85 11.28 -11.85 8.84
N PRO A 86 10.15 -12.51 9.14
CA PRO A 86 8.82 -12.04 8.71
C PRO A 86 8.45 -10.62 9.16
N GLU A 87 8.97 -10.18 10.32
CA GLU A 87 8.77 -8.83 10.86
C GLU A 87 9.52 -7.73 10.06
N ARG A 88 10.45 -8.14 9.18
CA ARG A 88 11.33 -7.23 8.44
C ARG A 88 10.81 -7.01 7.02
N THR A 89 10.44 -5.78 6.73
CA THR A 89 10.15 -5.32 5.36
C THR A 89 11.45 -5.01 4.61
N LEU A 90 11.68 -5.69 3.49
CA LEU A 90 12.83 -5.46 2.60
C LEU A 90 12.60 -4.28 1.66
N LEU A 91 11.36 -4.08 1.22
CA LEU A 91 10.94 -2.97 0.37
C LEU A 91 9.50 -2.58 0.68
N GLU A 92 9.26 -1.28 0.85
CA GLU A 92 7.95 -0.64 0.82
C GLU A 92 8.06 0.56 -0.10
N THR A 93 7.31 0.57 -1.22
CA THR A 93 7.30 1.70 -2.14
C THR A 93 5.93 1.97 -2.73
N ARG A 94 5.68 3.22 -3.12
CA ARG A 94 4.47 3.66 -3.82
C ARG A 94 4.70 3.60 -5.32
N ILE A 95 3.69 3.20 -6.08
CA ILE A 95 3.76 3.22 -7.55
C ILE A 95 3.19 4.55 -8.04
N GLY A 96 4.06 5.48 -8.42
CA GLY A 96 3.66 6.76 -9.00
C GLY A 96 3.37 6.65 -10.51
N LYS A 97 2.46 7.47 -11.03
CA LYS A 97 2.23 7.57 -12.49
C LYS A 97 3.39 8.18 -13.26
N GLU A 98 4.13 9.08 -12.61
CA GLU A 98 5.29 9.78 -13.19
C GLU A 98 6.60 8.97 -13.07
N GLU A 99 6.55 7.80 -12.41
CA GLU A 99 7.72 6.96 -12.20
C GLU A 99 7.89 5.98 -13.36
N SER A 100 9.12 5.86 -13.86
CA SER A 100 9.46 4.94 -14.93
C SER A 100 10.01 3.63 -14.37
N TYR A 101 9.29 2.53 -14.62
CA TYR A 101 9.73 1.18 -14.28
C TYR A 101 10.25 0.47 -15.53
N GLN A 102 11.40 -0.18 -15.42
CA GLN A 102 12.02 -0.91 -16.53
C GLN A 102 12.22 -2.39 -16.19
N LYS A 103 11.69 -3.28 -17.03
CA LYS A 103 12.09 -4.69 -17.01
C LYS A 103 13.44 -4.82 -17.73
N GLN A 104 14.51 -5.12 -16.99
CA GLN A 104 15.85 -5.18 -17.56
C GLN A 104 16.19 -6.54 -18.20
N GLN A 105 15.75 -7.65 -17.59
CA GLN A 105 16.08 -9.01 -18.05
C GLN A 105 14.81 -9.87 -18.15
N GLY A 106 14.81 -10.78 -19.11
CA GLY A 106 13.68 -11.61 -19.56
C GLY A 106 13.32 -12.72 -18.59
#